data_AF-A0A3C1YTS8-F1
#
_entry.id   AF-A0A3C1YTS8-F1
#
_cell.length_a   1.000
_cell.length_b   1.000
_cell.length_c   1.000
_cell.angle_alpha   90.00
_cell.angle_beta   90.00
_cell.angle_gamma   90.00
#
_symmetry.space_group_name_H-M   'P 1'
#
loop_
_entity.id
_entity.type
_entity.pdbx_description
1 polymer ?
#
loop_
_entity_poly.entity_id
_entity_poly.type
_entity_poly.pdbx_seq_one_letter_code
_entity_poly.pdbx_strand_id
1 'polypeptide(L)'
;MNRVLDTKIGIPITLSVVYLLVGQRINLPLKGIGLPGHFVLRFSFGSSHVYFDPFNGGKILSRSDCEAIVKNLGFNFSEDYLQPVSNKQILERMLRNIILTLEKKEDKERIETIRQFIDTLNSDL
;
A
#
# COMPACT_ATOMS: atom_id res chain seq x y z
N MET A 1 9.17 10.52 -14.85
CA MET A 1 7.86 9.99 -14.44
C MET A 1 7.48 8.70 -15.21
N ASN A 2 8.45 7.87 -15.64
CA ASN A 2 8.25 6.65 -16.45
C ASN A 2 9.29 5.59 -16.04
N ARG A 3 9.18 5.02 -14.85
CA ARG A 3 10.05 3.91 -14.42
C ARG A 3 9.29 2.83 -13.66
N VAL A 4 8.17 3.17 -13.03
CA VAL A 4 7.33 2.25 -12.25
C VAL A 4 6.62 1.23 -13.14
N LEU A 5 6.14 1.64 -14.32
CA LEU A 5 5.44 0.77 -15.26
C LEU A 5 6.40 -0.13 -16.06
N ASP A 6 7.57 0.41 -16.47
CA ASP A 6 8.50 -0.31 -17.34
C ASP A 6 9.38 -1.32 -16.60
N THR A 7 9.75 -1.03 -15.35
CA THR A 7 10.70 -1.88 -14.62
C THR A 7 10.02 -2.94 -13.77
N LYS A 8 8.72 -2.76 -13.43
CA LYS A 8 8.07 -3.41 -12.28
C LYS A 8 8.84 -3.25 -10.95
N ILE A 9 9.86 -2.40 -10.91
CA ILE A 9 10.57 -1.94 -9.72
C ILE A 9 9.85 -0.66 -9.24
N GLY A 10 8.52 -0.72 -9.21
CA GLY A 10 7.74 0.17 -8.38
C GLY A 10 7.79 -0.36 -6.96
N ILE A 11 7.91 0.52 -5.97
CA ILE A 11 7.50 0.14 -4.63
C ILE A 11 6.03 -0.31 -4.74
N PRO A 12 5.62 -1.49 -4.22
CA PRO A 12 4.28 -2.07 -4.42
C PRO A 12 3.12 -1.09 -4.27
N ILE A 13 3.23 -0.15 -3.33
CA ILE A 13 2.21 0.85 -3.06
C ILE A 13 1.97 1.84 -4.20
N THR A 14 2.98 2.19 -5.00
CA THR A 14 2.85 3.19 -6.07
C THR A 14 1.97 2.66 -7.19
N LEU A 15 2.11 1.38 -7.54
CA LEU A 15 1.25 0.75 -8.54
C LEU A 15 -0.20 0.66 -8.02
N SER A 16 -0.38 0.33 -6.74
CA SER A 16 -1.71 0.32 -6.12
C SER A 16 -2.37 1.70 -6.10
N VAL A 17 -1.61 2.79 -5.94
CA VAL A 17 -2.14 4.16 -6.08
C VAL A 17 -2.62 4.43 -7.51
N VAL A 18 -1.91 3.97 -8.54
CA VAL A 18 -2.37 4.10 -9.94
C VAL A 18 -3.72 3.41 -10.13
N TYR A 19 -3.88 2.18 -9.61
CA TYR A 19 -5.16 1.47 -9.66
C TYR A 19 -6.27 2.22 -8.93
N LEU A 20 -6.01 2.76 -7.73
CA LEU A 20 -6.99 3.56 -6.98
C LEU A 20 -7.44 4.79 -7.80
N LEU A 21 -6.50 5.50 -8.42
CA LEU A 21 -6.77 6.69 -9.23
C LEU A 21 -7.50 6.36 -10.54
N VAL A 22 -7.22 5.21 -11.16
CA VAL A 22 -7.96 4.74 -12.34
C VAL A 22 -9.38 4.32 -11.93
N GLY A 23 -9.52 3.55 -10.85
CA GLY A 23 -10.82 3.14 -10.31
C GLY A 23 -11.72 4.34 -10.00
N GLN A 24 -11.18 5.37 -9.37
CA GLN A 24 -11.90 6.62 -9.13
C GLN A 24 -12.41 7.27 -10.43
N ARG A 25 -11.63 7.29 -11.51
CA ARG A 25 -12.04 7.89 -12.79
C ARG A 25 -13.17 7.13 -13.47
N ILE A 26 -13.29 5.83 -13.23
CA ILE A 26 -14.33 4.97 -13.80
C ILE A 26 -15.44 4.63 -12.81
N ASN A 27 -15.52 5.34 -11.67
CA ASN A 27 -16.48 5.09 -10.59
C ASN A 27 -16.44 3.64 -10.04
N LEU A 28 -15.27 3.01 -10.05
CA LEU A 28 -15.02 1.72 -9.41
C LEU A 28 -14.55 1.94 -7.97
N PRO A 29 -15.34 1.60 -6.92
CA PRO A 29 -15.03 1.87 -5.51
C PRO A 29 -13.92 0.95 -4.97
N LEU A 30 -12.69 1.21 -5.40
CA LEU A 30 -11.49 0.54 -4.88
C LEU A 30 -11.05 1.17 -3.56
N LYS A 31 -10.58 0.31 -2.65
CA LYS A 31 -9.98 0.71 -1.36
C LYS A 31 -8.62 0.04 -1.18
N GLY A 32 -7.66 0.75 -0.61
CA GLY A 32 -6.37 0.18 -0.23
C GLY A 32 -6.47 -0.62 1.05
N ILE A 33 -5.83 -1.78 1.10
CA ILE A 33 -5.78 -2.68 2.26
C ILE A 33 -4.33 -2.87 2.67
N GLY A 34 -4.06 -2.61 3.94
CA GLY A 34 -2.72 -2.58 4.48
C GLY A 34 -2.34 -3.83 5.25
N LEU A 35 -1.89 -4.88 4.57
CA LEU A 35 -1.32 -6.05 5.24
C LEU A 35 0.09 -5.75 5.78
N PRO A 36 0.55 -6.44 6.84
CA PRO A 36 1.96 -6.45 7.22
C PRO A 36 2.84 -6.82 6.02
N GLY A 37 3.85 -6.00 5.71
CA GLY A 37 4.78 -6.22 4.59
C GLY A 37 4.18 -6.20 3.18
N HIS A 38 2.87 -5.97 3.02
CA HIS A 38 2.18 -6.16 1.74
C HIS A 38 1.01 -5.18 1.57
N PHE A 39 0.65 -4.81 0.34
CA PHE A 39 -0.41 -3.84 0.09
C PHE A 39 -1.29 -4.28 -1.08
N VAL A 40 -2.55 -4.55 -0.80
CA VAL A 40 -3.52 -5.06 -1.77
C VAL A 40 -4.66 -4.06 -1.93
N LEU A 41 -5.48 -4.26 -2.96
CA LEU A 41 -6.69 -3.49 -3.15
C LEU A 41 -7.91 -4.36 -2.90
N ARG A 42 -8.99 -3.74 -2.43
CA ARG A 42 -10.30 -4.34 -2.26
C ARG A 42 -11.29 -3.64 -3.16
N PHE A 43 -12.03 -4.45 -3.92
CA PHE A 43 -13.26 -4.04 -4.57
C PHE A 43 -14.44 -4.64 -3.79
N SER A 44 -15.42 -3.80 -3.46
CA SER A 44 -16.64 -4.24 -2.77
C SER A 44 -17.83 -4.20 -3.72
N PHE A 45 -18.58 -5.30 -3.77
CA PHE A 45 -19.83 -5.42 -4.52
C PHE A 45 -20.90 -6.03 -3.61
N GLY A 46 -21.91 -5.24 -3.24
CA GLY A 46 -22.88 -5.63 -2.22
C GLY A 46 -22.18 -5.95 -0.89
N SER A 47 -22.48 -7.12 -0.32
CA SER A 47 -21.84 -7.67 0.89
C SER A 47 -20.55 -8.44 0.61
N SER A 48 -20.13 -8.56 -0.65
CA SER A 48 -18.96 -9.35 -1.05
C SER A 48 -17.73 -8.47 -1.28
N HIS A 49 -16.56 -9.06 -1.02
CA HIS A 49 -15.26 -8.42 -1.21
C HIS A 49 -14.39 -9.27 -2.12
N VAL A 50 -13.75 -8.62 -3.10
CA VAL A 50 -12.70 -9.22 -3.91
C VAL A 50 -11.42 -8.45 -3.62
N TYR A 51 -10.36 -9.17 -3.26
CA TYR A 51 -9.04 -8.60 -3.09
C TYR A 51 -8.21 -8.87 -4.33
N PHE A 52 -7.28 -7.98 -4.64
CA PHE A 52 -6.30 -8.23 -5.68
C PHE A 52 -5.00 -7.50 -5.37
N ASP A 53 -3.91 -8.08 -5.84
CA ASP A 53 -2.56 -7.57 -5.64
C ASP A 53 -2.05 -6.91 -6.92
N PRO A 54 -2.02 -5.56 -6.99
CA PRO A 54 -1.53 -4.86 -8.17
C PRO A 54 -0.07 -5.17 -8.49
N PHE A 55 0.76 -5.44 -7.47
CA PHE A 55 2.19 -5.68 -7.63
C PHE A 55 2.46 -7.06 -8.22
N ASN A 56 1.75 -8.08 -7.76
CA ASN A 56 1.83 -9.45 -8.32
C ASN A 56 0.90 -9.64 -9.53
N GLY A 57 0.91 -8.68 -10.47
CA GLY A 57 0.23 -8.81 -11.76
C GLY A 57 -1.30 -8.77 -11.70
N GLY A 58 -1.88 -8.20 -10.64
CA GLY A 58 -3.33 -8.16 -10.45
C GLY A 58 -3.93 -9.47 -9.96
N LYS A 59 -3.12 -10.35 -9.34
CA LYS A 59 -3.59 -11.64 -8.80
C LYS A 59 -4.80 -11.42 -7.90
N ILE A 60 -5.90 -12.10 -8.19
CA ILE A 60 -7.10 -12.12 -7.34
C ILE A 60 -6.79 -12.92 -6.09
N LEU A 61 -7.20 -12.40 -4.93
CA LEU A 61 -6.97 -12.97 -3.62
C LEU A 61 -8.30 -13.17 -2.90
N SER A 62 -8.43 -14.33 -2.26
CA SER A 62 -9.45 -14.61 -1.27
C SER A 62 -9.05 -14.06 0.11
N ARG A 63 -9.98 -14.05 1.07
CA ARG A 63 -9.67 -13.78 2.48
C ARG A 63 -8.57 -14.72 3.00
N SER A 64 -8.64 -16.01 2.66
CA SER A 64 -7.64 -17.01 3.06
C SER A 64 -6.27 -16.74 2.46
N ASP A 65 -6.19 -16.20 1.23
CA ASP A 65 -4.91 -15.81 0.64
C ASP A 65 -4.29 -14.64 1.39
N CYS A 66 -5.09 -13.62 1.75
CA CYS A 66 -4.62 -12.51 2.58
C CYS A 66 -4.13 -13.00 3.95
N GLU A 67 -4.85 -13.93 4.57
CA GLU A 67 -4.45 -14.54 5.84
C GLU A 67 -3.12 -15.30 5.71
N ALA A 68 -2.94 -16.06 4.63
CA ALA A 68 -1.70 -16.78 4.36
C ALA A 68 -0.51 -15.80 4.16
N ILE A 69 -0.72 -14.68 3.46
CA ILE A 69 0.32 -13.65 3.28
C ILE A 69 0.81 -13.14 4.64
N VAL A 70 -0.09 -12.84 5.57
CA VAL A 70 0.24 -12.35 6.91
C VAL A 70 0.98 -13.41 7.73
N LYS A 71 0.46 -14.64 7.74
CA LYS A 71 1.06 -15.76 8.49
C LYS A 71 2.45 -16.14 7.99
N ASN A 72 2.68 -16.09 6.67
CA ASN A 72 3.99 -16.37 6.07
C ASN A 72 5.07 -15.36 6.48
N LEU A 73 4.68 -14.16 6.91
CA LEU A 73 5.58 -13.16 7.47
C LEU A 73 5.77 -13.29 8.99
N GLY A 74 5.19 -14.31 9.62
CA GLY A 74 5.31 -14.59 11.05
C GLY A 74 4.35 -13.79 11.93
N PHE A 75 3.36 -13.11 11.35
CA PHE A 75 2.35 -12.35 12.10
C PHE A 75 1.09 -13.19 12.34
N ASN A 76 0.46 -13.00 13.50
CA ASN A 76 -0.90 -13.48 13.72
C ASN A 76 -1.89 -12.67 12.89
N PHE A 77 -2.80 -13.34 12.19
CA PHE A 77 -3.80 -12.67 11.38
C PHE A 77 -4.87 -12.00 12.26
N SER A 78 -5.22 -10.76 11.93
CA SER A 78 -6.35 -10.01 12.48
C SER A 78 -7.24 -9.52 11.33
N GLU A 79 -8.56 -9.52 11.55
CA GLU A 79 -9.53 -8.93 10.61
C GLU A 79 -9.29 -7.43 10.37
N ASP A 80 -8.65 -6.73 11.32
CA ASP A 80 -8.30 -5.33 11.17
C ASP A 80 -7.37 -5.09 9.98
N TYR A 81 -6.57 -6.09 9.59
CA TYR A 81 -5.72 -6.00 8.41
C TYR A 81 -6.50 -5.93 7.10
N LEU A 82 -7.78 -6.34 7.09
CA LEU A 82 -8.67 -6.25 5.93
C LEU A 82 -9.51 -4.98 5.91
N GLN A 83 -9.30 -4.07 6.87
CA GLN A 83 -9.93 -2.76 6.85
C GLN A 83 -9.27 -1.82 5.83
N PRO A 84 -10.06 -0.96 5.16
CA PRO A 84 -9.53 0.10 4.32
C PRO A 84 -8.58 1.01 5.08
N VAL A 85 -7.43 1.30 4.46
CA VAL A 85 -6.54 2.35 4.94
C VAL A 85 -6.96 3.71 4.37
N SER A 86 -6.71 4.76 5.13
CA SER A 86 -6.92 6.14 4.71
C SER A 86 -5.84 6.59 3.71
N ASN A 87 -6.13 7.68 2.98
CA ASN A 87 -5.14 8.31 2.11
C ASN A 87 -3.89 8.77 2.89
N LYS A 88 -4.08 9.23 4.14
CA LYS A 88 -2.99 9.59 5.07
C LYS A 88 -2.08 8.39 5.34
N GLN A 89 -2.65 7.23 5.67
CA GLN A 89 -1.90 5.99 5.87
C GLN A 89 -1.20 5.48 4.59
N ILE A 90 -1.82 5.67 3.42
CA ILE A 90 -1.18 5.34 2.12
C ILE A 90 0.04 6.24 1.89
N LEU A 91 -0.09 7.55 2.11
CA LEU A 91 1.01 8.50 1.97
C LEU A 91 2.13 8.20 2.96
N GLU A 92 1.81 7.91 4.22
CA GLU A 92 2.81 7.53 5.22
C GLU A 92 3.61 6.30 4.78
N ARG A 93 2.94 5.26 4.28
CA ARG A 93 3.61 4.06 3.75
C ARG A 93 4.48 4.40 2.54
N MET A 94 4.06 5.30 1.65
CA MET A 94 4.90 5.78 0.54
C MET A 94 6.18 6.46 1.06
N LEU A 95 6.06 7.37 2.04
CA LEU A 95 7.20 8.06 2.64
C LEU A 95 8.16 7.10 3.34
N ARG A 96 7.64 6.12 4.10
CA ARG A 96 8.45 5.05 4.70
C ARG A 96 9.24 4.25 3.66
N ASN A 97 8.64 3.94 2.51
CA ASN A 97 9.35 3.25 1.43
C ASN A 97 10.47 4.11 0.80
N ILE A 98 10.32 5.44 0.79
CA ILE A 98 11.38 6.34 0.36
C ILE A 98 12.53 6.34 1.38
N ILE A 99 12.22 6.42 2.69
CA ILE A 99 13.23 6.31 3.76
C ILE A 99 14.07 5.05 3.58
N LEU A 100 13.43 3.88 3.42
CA LEU A 100 14.13 2.60 3.20
C LEU A 100 15.07 2.62 1.98
N THR A 101 14.74 3.42 0.96
CA THR A 101 15.58 3.58 -0.23
C THR A 101 16.75 4.53 0.03
N LEU A 102 16.55 5.57 0.82
CA LEU A 102 17.59 6.53 1.21
C LEU A 102 18.57 5.94 2.23
N GLU A 103 18.10 5.06 3.12
CA GLU A 103 18.96 4.34 4.07
C GLU A 103 20.04 3.54 3.35
N LYS A 104 19.71 2.90 2.21
CA LYS A 104 20.67 2.20 1.36
C LYS A 104 21.72 3.12 0.72
N LYS A 105 21.46 4.42 0.68
CA LYS A 105 22.35 5.45 0.11
C LYS A 105 23.03 6.28 1.19
N GLU A 106 22.78 5.98 2.48
CA GLU A 106 23.31 6.69 3.64
C GLU A 106 23.01 8.21 3.65
N ASP A 107 21.92 8.63 2.98
CA ASP A 107 21.51 10.04 2.84
C ASP A 107 20.72 10.51 4.08
N LYS A 108 21.45 10.73 5.19
CA LYS A 108 20.87 11.04 6.51
C LYS A 108 20.04 12.32 6.54
N GLU A 109 20.47 13.35 5.82
CA GLU A 109 19.78 14.65 5.79
C GLU A 109 18.36 14.49 5.23
N ARG A 110 18.23 13.83 4.08
CA ARG A 110 16.92 13.60 3.46
C ARG A 110 16.04 12.65 4.26
N ILE A 111 16.62 11.66 4.93
CA ILE A 111 15.86 10.77 5.83
C ILE A 111 15.18 11.60 6.92
N GLU A 112 15.91 12.55 7.53
CA GLU A 112 15.37 13.39 8.59
C GLU A 112 14.28 14.33 8.07
N THR A 113 14.46 14.92 6.89
CA THR A 113 13.41 15.72 6.24
C THR A 113 12.12 14.92 6.04
N ILE A 114 12.22 13.66 5.58
CA ILE A 114 11.03 12.83 5.36
C ILE A 114 10.36 12.42 6.67
N ARG A 115 11.13 12.19 7.74
CA ARG A 115 10.56 11.92 9.08
C ARG A 115 9.73 13.11 9.57
N GLN A 116 10.24 14.33 9.42
CA GLN A 116 9.49 15.55 9.76
C GLN A 116 8.18 15.67 8.97
N PHE A 117 8.16 15.28 7.68
CA PHE A 117 6.93 15.24 6.91
C PHE A 117 5.93 14.19 7.41
N ILE A 118 6.41 13.01 7.83
CA ILE A 118 5.56 11.98 8.43
C ILE A 118 4.97 12.50 9.75
N ASP A 119 5.77 13.15 10.58
CA ASP A 119 5.32 13.70 11.86
C ASP A 119 4.27 14.80 11.63
N THR A 120 4.50 15.70 10.67
CA THR A 120 3.54 16.74 10.29
C THR A 120 2.24 16.16 9.73
N LEU A 121 2.34 15.09 8.94
CA LEU A 121 1.18 14.39 8.40
C LEU A 121 0.36 13.77 9.54
N ASN A 122 1.02 13.30 10.60
CA ASN A 122 0.42 12.61 11.74
C ASN A 122 -0.06 13.54 12.85
N SER A 123 0.51 14.73 13.00
CA SER A 123 -0.01 15.79 13.85
C SER A 123 -1.34 16.28 13.29
N ASP A 124 -2.44 16.00 13.99
CA ASP A 124 -3.75 16.51 13.64
C ASP A 124 -3.76 18.04 13.86
N LEU A 125 -3.71 18.79 12.74
CA LEU A 125 -4.21 20.16 12.63
C LEU A 125 -5.67 20.13 12.20
#